data_AF-A0A1I8HY51-F1
#
_entry.id   AF-A0A1I8HY51-F1
#
_cell.length_a   1.000
_cell.length_b   1.000
_cell.length_c   1.000
_cell.angle_alpha   90.00
_cell.angle_beta   90.00
_cell.angle_gamma   90.00
#
_symmetry.space_group_name_H-M   'P 1'
#
loop_
_entity.id
_entity.type
_entity.pdbx_description
1 polymer ?
#
loop_
_entity_poly.entity_id
_entity_poly.type
_entity_poly.pdbx_seq_one_letter_code
_entity_poly.pdbx_strand_id
1 'polypeptide(L)'
;MSKKAMSEIGPPQNFIYPLEKILNCAGVVPGDDVFTHERDMCARRKTAQIIQQIGVGLKCAQVVMNAAIIMMHRLLIYWPSHKLPLGKVAAACFFLAAKMEDCPRRLAYVVQQYFRHERQVADIKQVSDEEMSQVGEEIVLLESLILPCLGFNLTITHPHNMLSRGCRALNLPRPLIQTAYYNCTNLLHLTMMVLRLRPETLAAACVQMAASWSNTDLPSVTETDGKYWFNYFDPSMTPELLKAAVDECIAELTKVPPEEKKTVKLLTKVS
;
A
#
# COMPACT_ATOMS: atom_id res chain seq x y z
N MET A 1 9.84 -24.32 -0.80
CA MET A 1 11.09 -23.63 -0.41
C MET A 1 11.43 -24.03 1.02
N SER A 2 12.65 -24.49 1.26
CA SER A 2 13.11 -25.01 2.57
C SER A 2 13.34 -23.86 3.57
N LYS A 3 13.05 -24.13 4.86
CA LYS A 3 13.23 -23.23 6.02
C LYS A 3 14.62 -22.55 6.09
N LYS A 4 15.62 -23.10 5.40
CA LYS A 4 17.00 -22.59 5.35
C LYS A 4 17.17 -21.29 4.55
N ALA A 5 16.24 -20.95 3.65
CA ALA A 5 16.28 -19.69 2.88
C ALA A 5 15.75 -18.48 3.67
N MET A 6 15.05 -18.69 4.79
CA MET A 6 14.45 -17.62 5.59
C MET A 6 15.41 -16.99 6.61
N SER A 7 16.51 -17.66 6.98
CA SER A 7 17.43 -17.18 8.02
C SER A 7 18.48 -16.17 7.51
N GLU A 8 18.71 -16.07 6.20
CA GLU A 8 19.70 -15.15 5.60
C GLU A 8 19.06 -13.97 4.83
N ILE A 9 17.73 -13.91 4.70
CA ILE A 9 17.04 -12.96 3.83
C ILE A 9 15.90 -12.24 4.59
N GLY A 10 16.25 -11.52 5.65
CA GLY A 10 15.34 -10.53 6.24
C GLY A 10 15.02 -9.39 5.27
N PRO A 11 13.93 -8.64 5.46
CA PRO A 11 13.71 -7.41 4.70
C PRO A 11 14.80 -6.38 4.98
N PRO A 12 15.13 -5.53 3.99
CA PRO A 12 16.05 -4.42 4.23
C PRO A 12 15.45 -3.49 5.29
N GLN A 13 16.30 -2.84 6.10
CA GLN A 13 15.85 -2.00 7.22
C GLN A 13 14.85 -0.90 6.80
N ASN A 14 15.00 -0.36 5.58
CA ASN A 14 14.14 0.68 5.03
C ASN A 14 12.98 0.13 4.18
N PHE A 15 12.87 -1.19 3.99
CA PHE A 15 11.88 -1.84 3.12
C PHE A 15 11.89 -1.35 1.66
N ILE A 16 13.02 -0.82 1.19
CA ILE A 16 13.22 -0.40 -0.20
C ILE A 16 13.97 -1.49 -0.95
N TYR A 17 13.44 -1.88 -2.11
CA TYR A 17 13.94 -3.00 -2.90
C TYR A 17 14.49 -2.55 -4.26
N PRO A 18 15.59 -3.17 -4.74
CA PRO A 18 16.08 -2.96 -6.11
C PRO A 18 15.02 -3.28 -7.16
N LEU A 19 15.10 -2.62 -8.33
CA LEU A 19 14.09 -2.79 -9.40
C LEU A 19 14.02 -4.25 -9.85
N GLU A 20 15.18 -4.88 -10.02
CA GLU A 20 15.29 -6.28 -10.39
C GLU A 20 14.52 -7.21 -9.44
N LYS A 21 14.60 -6.97 -8.12
CA LYS A 21 13.89 -7.78 -7.12
C LYS A 21 12.37 -7.57 -7.18
N ILE A 22 11.92 -6.37 -7.54
CA ILE A 22 10.49 -6.06 -7.70
C ILE A 22 9.95 -6.70 -8.99
N LEU A 23 10.71 -6.61 -10.09
CA LEU A 23 10.35 -7.21 -11.37
C LEU A 23 10.36 -8.74 -11.31
N ASN A 24 11.31 -9.31 -10.55
CA ASN A 24 11.45 -10.75 -10.33
C ASN A 24 10.79 -11.22 -9.02
N CYS A 25 9.82 -10.45 -8.50
CA CYS A 25 9.22 -10.73 -7.20
C CYS A 25 8.70 -12.18 -7.12
N ALA A 26 9.03 -12.83 -6.00
CA ALA A 26 8.67 -14.21 -5.71
C ALA A 26 9.10 -15.28 -6.75
N GLY A 27 10.13 -15.03 -7.54
CA GLY A 27 10.72 -16.03 -8.42
C GLY A 27 9.98 -16.20 -9.74
N VAL A 28 9.75 -15.09 -10.45
CA VAL A 28 9.48 -15.11 -11.90
C VAL A 28 10.56 -15.98 -12.55
N VAL A 29 10.17 -17.17 -13.02
CA VAL A 29 11.08 -18.04 -13.78
C VAL A 29 10.93 -17.66 -15.24
N PRO A 30 12.02 -17.32 -15.96
CA PRO A 30 11.95 -17.07 -17.39
C PRO A 30 11.38 -18.29 -18.12
N GLY A 31 10.27 -18.13 -18.84
CA GLY A 31 9.62 -19.20 -19.64
C GLY A 31 8.26 -19.69 -19.15
N ASP A 32 7.72 -19.15 -18.06
CA ASP A 32 6.37 -19.47 -17.58
C ASP A 32 5.39 -18.37 -18.06
N ASP A 33 4.73 -18.57 -19.21
CA ASP A 33 3.75 -17.63 -19.80
C ASP A 33 2.54 -17.33 -18.87
N VAL A 34 2.45 -18.05 -17.74
CA VAL A 34 1.37 -17.96 -16.78
C VAL A 34 1.59 -16.86 -15.73
N PHE A 35 2.82 -16.42 -15.47
CA PHE A 35 3.13 -15.44 -14.41
C PHE A 35 3.91 -14.22 -14.93
N THR A 36 3.18 -13.23 -15.43
CA THR A 36 3.75 -11.94 -15.85
C THR A 36 3.68 -10.90 -14.72
N HIS A 37 4.57 -9.91 -14.77
CA HIS A 37 4.52 -8.73 -13.89
C HIS A 37 3.14 -8.07 -13.86
N GLU A 38 2.44 -8.04 -15.00
CA GLU A 38 1.08 -7.49 -15.09
C GLU A 38 0.04 -8.31 -14.32
N ARG A 39 0.14 -9.65 -14.34
CA ARG A 39 -0.76 -10.51 -13.57
C ARG A 39 -0.55 -10.33 -12.07
N ASP A 40 0.71 -10.23 -11.63
CA ASP A 40 1.01 -9.95 -10.22
C ASP A 40 0.48 -8.57 -9.79
N MET A 41 0.65 -7.56 -10.64
CA MET A 41 0.10 -6.23 -10.39
C MET A 41 -1.43 -6.24 -10.31
N CYS A 42 -2.11 -6.94 -11.22
CA CYS A 42 -3.57 -7.10 -11.16
C CYS A 42 -4.01 -7.76 -9.83
N ALA A 43 -3.31 -8.82 -9.42
CA ALA A 43 -3.53 -9.49 -8.14
C ALA A 43 -3.37 -8.54 -6.94
N ARG A 44 -2.31 -7.72 -6.92
CA ARG A 44 -2.09 -6.70 -5.88
C ARG A 44 -3.21 -5.67 -5.82
N ARG A 45 -3.63 -5.14 -6.97
CA ARG A 45 -4.70 -4.13 -7.05
C ARG A 45 -6.03 -4.69 -6.55
N LYS A 46 -6.40 -5.90 -6.96
CA LYS A 46 -7.59 -6.58 -6.45
C LYS A 46 -7.50 -6.81 -4.93
N THR A 47 -6.35 -7.24 -4.44
CA THR A 47 -6.12 -7.45 -3.00
C THR A 47 -6.25 -6.13 -2.22
N ALA A 48 -5.71 -5.03 -2.74
CA ALA A 48 -5.84 -3.69 -2.14
C ALA A 48 -7.30 -3.21 -2.12
N GLN A 49 -8.10 -3.52 -3.15
CA GLN A 49 -9.53 -3.22 -3.17
C GLN A 49 -10.29 -3.99 -2.08
N ILE A 50 -10.00 -5.28 -1.90
CA ILE A 50 -10.61 -6.10 -0.84
C ILE A 50 -10.25 -5.55 0.55
N ILE A 51 -8.99 -5.19 0.78
CA ILE A 51 -8.55 -4.55 2.03
C ILE A 51 -9.36 -3.28 2.31
N GLN A 52 -9.51 -2.42 1.30
CA GLN A 52 -10.28 -1.19 1.41
C GLN A 52 -11.75 -1.46 1.74
N GLN A 53 -12.36 -2.43 1.07
CA GLN A 53 -13.76 -2.80 1.30
C GLN A 53 -13.99 -3.35 2.70
N ILE A 54 -13.11 -4.24 3.18
CA ILE A 54 -13.15 -4.75 4.57
C ILE A 54 -13.06 -3.59 5.57
N GLY A 55 -12.12 -2.66 5.36
CA GLY A 55 -11.92 -1.54 6.27
C GLY A 55 -13.10 -0.56 6.31
N VAL A 56 -13.67 -0.22 5.15
CA VAL A 56 -14.90 0.58 5.05
C VAL A 56 -16.07 -0.14 5.72
N GLY A 57 -16.26 -1.44 5.46
CA GLY A 57 -17.32 -2.25 6.07
C GLY A 57 -17.23 -2.32 7.60
N LEU A 58 -16.02 -2.23 8.16
CA LEU A 58 -15.75 -2.20 9.61
C LEU A 58 -15.59 -0.80 10.19
N LYS A 59 -15.83 0.25 9.38
CA LYS A 59 -15.72 1.67 9.77
C LYS A 59 -14.36 1.98 10.39
N CYS A 60 -13.29 1.46 9.81
CA CYS A 60 -11.92 1.76 10.23
C CYS A 60 -11.35 2.97 9.49
N ALA A 61 -10.41 3.68 10.11
CA ALA A 61 -9.74 4.82 9.50
C ALA A 61 -8.84 4.40 8.31
N GLN A 62 -8.65 5.29 7.33
CA GLN A 62 -7.85 5.04 6.14
C GLN A 62 -6.40 4.65 6.45
N VAL A 63 -5.82 5.14 7.55
CA VAL A 63 -4.47 4.76 7.97
C VAL A 63 -4.32 3.25 8.19
N VAL A 64 -5.36 2.58 8.71
CA VAL A 64 -5.38 1.12 8.91
C VAL A 64 -5.35 0.38 7.57
N MET A 65 -6.18 0.83 6.63
CA MET A 65 -6.25 0.27 5.27
C MET A 65 -4.92 0.47 4.54
N ASN A 66 -4.31 1.65 4.68
CA ASN A 66 -3.02 1.96 4.08
C ASN A 66 -1.90 1.06 4.64
N ALA A 67 -1.87 0.86 5.96
CA ALA A 67 -0.94 -0.06 6.62
C ALA A 67 -1.09 -1.48 6.05
N ALA A 68 -2.32 -1.99 5.97
CA ALA A 68 -2.60 -3.32 5.44
C ALA A 68 -2.16 -3.49 3.98
N ILE A 69 -2.34 -2.47 3.13
CA ILE A 69 -1.89 -2.50 1.73
C ILE A 69 -0.36 -2.53 1.65
N ILE A 70 0.34 -1.75 2.49
CA ILE A 70 1.81 -1.80 2.59
C ILE A 70 2.29 -3.19 3.03
N MET A 71 1.63 -3.81 4.02
CA MET A 71 1.94 -5.17 4.45
C MET A 71 1.77 -6.19 3.32
N MET A 72 0.67 -6.09 2.57
CA MET A 72 0.41 -6.94 1.40
C MET A 72 1.52 -6.78 0.36
N HIS A 73 1.92 -5.55 0.04
CA HIS A 73 3.01 -5.30 -0.90
C HIS A 73 4.32 -5.95 -0.45
N ARG A 74 4.67 -5.82 0.84
CA ARG A 74 5.88 -6.43 1.44
C ARG A 74 5.82 -7.95 1.41
N LEU A 75 4.67 -8.56 1.74
CA LEU A 75 4.49 -10.02 1.69
C LEU A 75 4.75 -10.58 0.28
N LEU A 76 4.12 -9.97 -0.72
CA LEU A 76 4.15 -10.44 -2.10
C LEU A 76 5.50 -10.17 -2.80
N ILE A 77 6.49 -9.59 -2.12
CA ILE A 77 7.89 -9.60 -2.60
C ILE A 77 8.51 -10.99 -2.43
N TYR A 78 8.11 -11.69 -1.37
CA TYR A 78 8.69 -12.99 -0.99
C TYR A 78 7.83 -14.17 -1.42
N TRP A 79 6.51 -13.97 -1.54
CA TRP A 79 5.55 -15.02 -1.81
C TRP A 79 4.79 -14.76 -3.10
N PRO A 80 4.72 -15.74 -4.04
CA PRO A 80 4.03 -15.52 -5.30
C PRO A 80 2.53 -15.40 -5.06
N SER A 81 1.90 -14.40 -5.68
CA SER A 81 0.48 -14.15 -5.51
C SER A 81 -0.42 -15.35 -5.87
N HIS A 82 -0.04 -16.15 -6.86
CA HIS A 82 -0.78 -17.36 -7.26
C HIS A 82 -0.69 -18.53 -6.26
N LYS A 83 0.28 -18.52 -5.34
CA LYS A 83 0.42 -19.54 -4.29
C LYS A 83 -0.29 -19.17 -2.99
N LEU A 84 -0.93 -18.00 -2.97
CA LEU A 84 -1.58 -17.48 -1.78
C LEU A 84 -3.08 -17.28 -2.02
N PRO A 85 -3.93 -17.57 -1.03
CA PRO A 85 -5.35 -17.22 -1.07
C PRO A 85 -5.51 -15.71 -0.84
N LEU A 86 -5.38 -14.90 -1.89
CA LEU A 86 -5.27 -13.43 -1.78
C LEU A 86 -6.41 -12.75 -1.02
N GLY A 87 -7.65 -13.23 -1.13
CA GLY A 87 -8.76 -12.70 -0.33
C GLY A 87 -8.57 -12.91 1.17
N LYS A 88 -8.01 -14.06 1.59
CA LYS A 88 -7.68 -14.34 2.99
C LYS A 88 -6.43 -13.58 3.42
N VAL A 89 -5.46 -13.40 2.52
CA VAL A 89 -4.30 -12.51 2.75
C VAL A 89 -4.75 -11.07 2.99
N ALA A 90 -5.69 -10.55 2.21
CA ALA A 90 -6.27 -9.22 2.42
C ALA A 90 -6.86 -9.10 3.84
N ALA A 91 -7.66 -10.07 4.25
CA ALA A 91 -8.25 -10.12 5.59
C ALA A 91 -7.18 -10.22 6.69
N ALA A 92 -6.14 -11.02 6.50
CA ALA A 92 -5.03 -11.16 7.46
C ALA A 92 -4.19 -9.89 7.58
N CYS A 93 -3.82 -9.26 6.46
CA CYS A 93 -3.13 -7.97 6.45
C CYS A 93 -3.96 -6.89 7.14
N PHE A 94 -5.27 -6.84 6.87
CA PHE A 94 -6.17 -5.90 7.54
C PHE A 94 -6.27 -6.17 9.05
N PHE A 95 -6.48 -7.43 9.45
CA PHE A 95 -6.61 -7.82 10.85
C PHE A 95 -5.34 -7.48 11.65
N LEU A 96 -4.17 -7.74 11.08
CA LEU A 96 -2.89 -7.39 11.67
C LEU A 96 -2.69 -5.87 11.75
N ALA A 97 -2.93 -5.13 10.65
CA ALA A 97 -2.81 -3.67 10.63
C ALA A 97 -3.75 -2.99 11.63
N ALA A 98 -4.98 -3.49 11.77
CA ALA A 98 -5.95 -2.99 12.73
C ALA A 98 -5.43 -3.11 14.18
N LYS A 99 -4.71 -4.18 14.50
CA LYS A 99 -4.06 -4.33 15.82
C LYS A 99 -2.88 -3.38 16.00
N MET A 100 -2.10 -3.12 14.95
CA MET A 100 -0.93 -2.25 15.02
C MET A 100 -1.28 -0.76 15.10
N GLU A 101 -2.36 -0.35 14.45
CA GLU A 101 -2.82 1.05 14.36
C GLU A 101 -3.87 1.38 15.43
N ASP A 102 -3.81 0.72 16.60
CA ASP A 102 -4.69 0.93 17.76
C ASP A 102 -6.21 0.90 17.45
N CYS A 103 -6.61 0.13 16.44
CA CYS A 103 -8.01 -0.03 16.04
C CYS A 103 -8.41 -1.52 15.92
N PRO A 104 -8.17 -2.36 16.95
CA PRO A 104 -8.40 -3.78 16.85
C PRO A 104 -9.87 -4.11 16.56
N ARG A 105 -10.08 -5.17 15.77
CA ARG A 105 -11.39 -5.71 15.41
C ARG A 105 -11.45 -7.18 15.78
N ARG A 106 -12.62 -7.67 16.17
CA ARG A 106 -12.80 -9.11 16.42
C ARG A 106 -12.64 -9.87 15.11
N LEU A 107 -11.92 -10.98 15.14
CA LEU A 107 -11.65 -11.82 13.96
C LEU A 107 -12.94 -12.20 13.23
N ALA A 108 -13.99 -12.57 13.96
CA ALA A 108 -15.31 -12.89 13.40
C ALA A 108 -15.86 -11.79 12.49
N TYR A 109 -15.71 -10.51 12.84
CA TYR A 109 -16.19 -9.42 11.99
C TYR A 109 -15.33 -9.24 10.74
N VAL A 110 -14.02 -9.50 10.83
CA VAL A 110 -13.14 -9.49 9.65
C VAL A 110 -13.51 -10.64 8.70
N VAL A 111 -13.74 -11.83 9.22
CA VAL A 111 -14.19 -13.01 8.46
C VAL A 111 -15.53 -12.71 7.76
N GLN A 112 -16.47 -12.08 8.44
CA GLN A 112 -17.75 -11.67 7.82
C GLN A 112 -17.54 -10.71 6.64
N GLN A 113 -16.67 -9.70 6.77
CA GLN A 113 -16.39 -8.80 5.64
C GLN A 113 -15.65 -9.51 4.50
N TYR A 114 -14.77 -10.46 4.80
CA TYR A 114 -14.15 -11.32 3.79
C TYR A 114 -15.23 -12.04 2.97
N PHE A 115 -16.21 -12.68 3.60
CA PHE A 115 -17.30 -13.36 2.89
C PHE A 115 -18.15 -12.39 2.06
N ARG A 116 -18.46 -11.19 2.59
CA ARG A 116 -19.23 -10.18 1.85
C ARG A 116 -18.54 -9.71 0.59
N HIS A 117 -17.22 -9.50 0.64
CA HIS A 117 -16.50 -8.82 -0.44
C HIS A 117 -15.77 -9.77 -1.39
N GLU A 118 -15.17 -10.85 -0.87
CA GLU A 118 -14.49 -11.84 -1.71
C GLU A 118 -15.45 -12.89 -2.27
N ARG A 119 -16.39 -13.37 -1.43
CA ARG A 119 -17.36 -14.40 -1.82
C ARG A 119 -18.70 -13.84 -2.28
N GLN A 120 -18.88 -12.51 -2.22
CA GLN A 120 -20.12 -11.81 -2.59
C GLN A 120 -21.36 -12.33 -1.84
N VAL A 121 -21.16 -12.83 -0.61
CA VAL A 121 -22.25 -13.33 0.22
C VAL A 121 -23.03 -12.15 0.80
N ALA A 122 -24.27 -11.97 0.32
CA ALA A 122 -25.14 -10.89 0.78
C ALA A 122 -25.65 -11.11 2.20
N ASP A 123 -26.12 -12.33 2.50
CA ASP A 123 -26.55 -12.72 3.85
C ASP A 123 -25.56 -13.70 4.47
N ILE A 124 -24.82 -13.20 5.47
CA ILE A 124 -23.82 -13.95 6.22
C ILE A 124 -24.41 -15.16 6.95
N LYS A 125 -25.73 -15.19 7.20
CA LYS A 125 -26.40 -16.37 7.77
C LYS A 125 -26.39 -17.61 6.87
N GLN A 126 -26.06 -17.44 5.58
CA GLN A 126 -25.93 -18.55 4.63
C GLN A 126 -24.60 -19.31 4.78
N VAL A 127 -23.62 -18.72 5.47
CA VAL A 127 -22.32 -19.34 5.73
C VAL A 127 -22.40 -20.10 7.05
N SER A 128 -21.94 -21.34 7.09
CA SER A 128 -21.96 -22.13 8.32
C SER A 128 -20.92 -21.63 9.32
N ASP A 129 -21.18 -21.87 10.61
CA ASP A 129 -20.24 -21.49 11.67
C ASP A 129 -18.91 -22.24 11.54
N GLU A 130 -18.93 -23.49 11.05
CA GLU A 130 -17.72 -24.27 10.77
C GLU A 130 -16.87 -23.61 9.68
N GLU A 131 -17.49 -23.14 8.58
CA GLU A 131 -16.77 -22.46 7.50
C GLU A 131 -16.17 -21.13 7.99
N MET A 132 -16.92 -20.37 8.80
CA MET A 132 -16.38 -19.14 9.41
C MET A 132 -15.20 -19.42 10.34
N SER A 133 -15.28 -20.48 11.15
CA SER A 133 -14.21 -20.88 12.06
C SER A 133 -12.95 -21.27 11.28
N GLN A 134 -13.11 -22.10 10.24
CA GLN A 134 -12.01 -22.53 9.38
C GLN A 134 -11.30 -21.35 8.71
N VAL A 135 -12.05 -20.41 8.13
CA VAL A 135 -11.47 -19.20 7.54
C VAL A 135 -10.76 -18.34 8.60
N GLY A 136 -11.32 -18.26 9.81
CA GLY A 136 -10.68 -17.58 10.94
C GLY A 136 -9.31 -18.17 11.28
N GLU A 137 -9.21 -19.50 11.41
CA GLU A 137 -7.95 -20.21 11.67
C GLU A 137 -6.91 -19.98 10.56
N GLU A 138 -7.34 -20.03 9.30
CA GLU A 138 -6.45 -19.74 8.16
C GLU A 138 -5.94 -18.29 8.16
N ILE A 139 -6.77 -17.31 8.53
CA ILE A 139 -6.35 -15.91 8.66
C ILE A 139 -5.28 -15.77 9.75
N VAL A 140 -5.45 -16.44 10.89
CA VAL A 140 -4.46 -16.45 11.98
C VAL A 140 -3.17 -17.14 11.54
N LEU A 141 -3.25 -18.20 10.74
CA LEU A 141 -2.07 -18.85 10.17
C LEU A 141 -1.32 -17.91 9.20
N LEU A 142 -2.05 -17.19 8.35
CA LEU A 142 -1.47 -16.21 7.42
C LEU A 142 -0.81 -15.04 8.15
N GLU A 143 -1.31 -14.62 9.32
CA GLU A 143 -0.64 -13.63 10.15
C GLU A 143 0.80 -14.04 10.50
N SER A 144 1.00 -15.32 10.82
CA SER A 144 2.33 -15.89 11.11
C SER A 144 3.27 -15.88 9.89
N LEU A 145 2.72 -15.80 8.67
CA LEU A 145 3.48 -15.63 7.43
C LEU A 145 3.88 -14.17 7.17
N ILE A 146 3.01 -13.23 7.55
CA ILE A 146 3.19 -11.79 7.30
C ILE A 146 4.26 -11.21 8.24
N LEU A 147 4.25 -11.58 9.53
CA LEU A 147 5.14 -11.01 10.54
C LEU A 147 6.64 -11.08 10.17
N PRO A 148 7.20 -12.21 9.70
CA PRO A 148 8.59 -12.26 9.25
C PRO A 148 8.87 -11.36 8.04
N CYS A 149 7.91 -11.18 7.14
CA CYS A 149 8.05 -10.31 5.96
C CYS A 149 8.10 -8.82 6.34
N LEU A 150 7.61 -8.48 7.54
CA LEU A 150 7.73 -7.16 8.15
C LEU A 150 9.01 -7.04 9.00
N GLY A 151 9.86 -8.06 9.05
CA GLY A 151 11.03 -8.10 9.94
C GLY A 151 10.64 -7.97 11.42
N PHE A 152 9.40 -8.37 11.76
CA PHE A 152 8.79 -8.12 13.07
C PHE A 152 8.74 -6.65 13.49
N ASN A 153 8.98 -5.72 12.56
CA ASN A 153 8.78 -4.30 12.78
C ASN A 153 7.30 -3.96 12.55
N LEU A 154 6.58 -3.73 13.64
CA LEU A 154 5.16 -3.41 13.64
C LEU A 154 4.88 -1.92 13.39
N THR A 155 5.93 -1.10 13.20
CA THR A 155 5.77 0.32 12.88
C THR A 155 5.78 0.52 11.37
N ILE A 156 4.66 1.02 10.83
CA ILE A 156 4.56 1.37 9.41
C ILE A 156 4.64 2.89 9.26
N THR A 157 5.67 3.35 8.57
CA THR A 157 5.78 4.75 8.16
C THR A 157 4.88 5.00 6.95
N HIS A 158 3.85 5.82 7.14
CA HIS A 158 2.87 6.14 6.10
C HIS A 158 3.32 7.35 5.26
N PRO A 159 3.31 7.25 3.92
CA PRO A 159 3.59 8.40 3.07
C PRO A 159 2.55 9.51 3.25
N HIS A 160 1.28 9.18 3.54
CA HIS A 160 0.23 10.16 3.87
C HIS A 160 0.53 11.00 5.13
N ASN A 161 1.19 10.41 6.13
CA ASN A 161 1.61 11.12 7.34
C ASN A 161 2.74 12.10 7.02
N MET A 162 3.72 11.68 6.19
CA MET A 162 4.80 12.55 5.72
C MET A 162 4.25 13.70 4.87
N LEU A 163 3.30 13.39 3.97
CA LEU A 163 2.56 14.37 3.17
C LEU A 163 1.90 15.42 4.04
N SER A 164 1.10 14.99 5.02
CA SER A 164 0.38 15.90 5.92
C SER A 164 1.32 16.79 6.73
N ARG A 165 2.45 16.26 7.19
CA ARG A 165 3.46 17.01 7.94
C ARG A 165 4.16 18.05 7.06
N GLY A 166 4.65 17.65 5.89
CA GLY A 166 5.36 18.55 4.97
C GLY A 166 4.45 19.64 4.40
N CYS A 167 3.23 19.29 4.00
CA CYS A 167 2.26 20.28 3.52
C CYS A 167 1.88 21.31 4.59
N ARG A 168 1.79 20.90 5.86
CA ARG A 168 1.53 21.83 6.98
C ARG A 168 2.72 22.75 7.22
N ALA A 169 3.94 22.23 7.19
CA ALA A 169 5.15 23.06 7.33
C ALA A 169 5.28 24.12 6.23
N LEU A 170 4.85 23.77 5.01
CA LEU A 170 4.88 24.65 3.83
C LEU A 170 3.64 25.54 3.69
N ASN A 171 2.66 25.45 4.59
CA ASN A 171 1.38 26.16 4.51
C ASN A 171 0.67 26.04 3.15
N LEU A 172 0.70 24.85 2.54
CA LEU A 172 0.11 24.62 1.23
C LEU A 172 -1.42 24.71 1.24
N PRO A 173 -2.04 25.15 0.12
CA PRO A 173 -3.49 25.31 0.05
C PRO A 173 -4.22 23.95 0.12
N ARG A 174 -5.36 23.91 0.82
CA ARG A 174 -6.14 22.67 1.03
C ARG A 174 -6.46 21.88 -0.25
N PRO A 175 -6.85 22.49 -1.39
CA PRO A 175 -7.12 21.74 -2.62
C PRO A 175 -5.89 21.00 -3.17
N LEU A 176 -4.70 21.61 -3.03
CA LEU A 176 -3.45 20.98 -3.43
C LEU A 176 -3.13 19.78 -2.53
N ILE A 177 -3.30 19.93 -1.21
CA ILE A 177 -3.10 18.85 -0.24
C ILE A 177 -4.03 17.68 -0.53
N GLN A 178 -5.31 17.93 -0.82
CA GLN A 178 -6.28 16.89 -1.16
C GLN A 178 -5.89 16.14 -2.44
N THR A 179 -5.42 16.86 -3.46
CA THR A 179 -4.95 16.27 -4.72
C THR A 179 -3.71 15.41 -4.50
N ALA A 180 -2.73 15.92 -3.73
CA ALA A 180 -1.53 15.17 -3.39
C ALA A 180 -1.85 13.92 -2.55
N TYR A 181 -2.79 14.02 -1.60
CA TYR A 181 -3.25 12.89 -0.80
C TYR A 181 -3.90 11.81 -1.67
N TYR A 182 -4.73 12.23 -2.64
CA TYR A 182 -5.34 11.32 -3.62
C TYR A 182 -4.29 10.63 -4.50
N ASN A 183 -3.26 11.35 -4.95
CA ASN A 183 -2.13 10.76 -5.67
C ASN A 183 -1.40 9.71 -4.83
N CYS A 184 -1.15 10.00 -3.56
CA CYS A 184 -0.52 9.08 -2.63
C CYS A 184 -1.35 7.80 -2.47
N THR A 185 -2.68 7.92 -2.35
CA THR A 185 -3.58 6.77 -2.29
C THR A 185 -3.56 5.96 -3.59
N ASN A 186 -3.58 6.61 -4.76
CA ASN A 186 -3.48 5.88 -6.03
C ASN A 186 -2.15 5.13 -6.17
N LEU A 187 -1.03 5.75 -5.80
CA LEU A 187 0.28 5.09 -5.86
C LEU A 187 0.31 3.86 -4.95
N LEU A 188 -0.28 3.97 -3.75
CA LEU A 188 -0.37 2.86 -2.80
C LEU A 188 -1.26 1.72 -3.31
N HIS A 189 -2.40 2.00 -3.93
CA HIS A 189 -3.34 0.97 -4.39
C HIS A 189 -2.96 0.35 -5.75
N LEU A 190 -2.33 1.13 -6.62
CA LEU A 190 -2.23 0.80 -8.06
C LEU A 190 -0.81 0.44 -8.52
N THR A 191 0.20 0.75 -7.71
CA THR A 191 1.62 0.62 -8.08
C THR A 191 2.43 -0.05 -6.96
N MET A 192 3.71 -0.29 -7.20
CA MET A 192 4.66 -0.77 -6.17
C MET A 192 5.61 0.33 -5.68
N MET A 193 5.29 1.60 -5.89
CA MET A 193 6.19 2.71 -5.54
C MET A 193 6.52 2.78 -4.05
N VAL A 194 5.63 2.29 -3.19
CA VAL A 194 5.86 2.16 -1.73
C VAL A 194 6.96 1.18 -1.35
N LEU A 195 7.42 0.34 -2.30
CA LEU A 195 8.55 -0.57 -2.15
C LEU A 195 9.82 -0.06 -2.84
N ARG A 196 9.72 0.99 -3.68
CA ARG A 196 10.85 1.59 -4.41
C ARG A 196 11.35 2.88 -3.81
N LEU A 197 10.44 3.70 -3.30
CA LEU A 197 10.72 5.04 -2.82
C LEU A 197 10.49 5.10 -1.32
N ARG A 198 11.35 5.84 -0.63
CA ARG A 198 11.13 6.17 0.78
C ARG A 198 9.81 6.93 0.95
N PRO A 199 9.07 6.75 2.05
CA PRO A 199 7.80 7.44 2.28
C PRO A 199 7.89 8.96 2.13
N GLU A 200 9.02 9.56 2.53
CA GLU A 200 9.31 10.98 2.41
C GLU A 200 9.44 11.42 0.95
N THR A 201 10.21 10.65 0.15
CA THR A 201 10.38 10.89 -1.30
C THR A 201 9.06 10.72 -2.04
N LEU A 202 8.28 9.69 -1.70
CA LEU A 202 6.97 9.44 -2.31
C LEU A 202 5.99 10.56 -2.00
N ALA A 203 5.97 11.05 -0.75
CA ALA A 203 5.13 12.18 -0.34
C ALA A 203 5.50 13.46 -1.09
N ALA A 204 6.78 13.79 -1.20
CA ALA A 204 7.25 14.95 -1.97
C ALA A 204 6.87 14.82 -3.46
N ALA A 205 7.04 13.63 -4.05
CA ALA A 205 6.65 13.38 -5.44
C ALA A 205 5.14 13.62 -5.65
N CYS A 206 4.29 13.17 -4.72
CA CYS A 206 2.84 13.39 -4.79
C CYS A 206 2.46 14.88 -4.77
N VAL A 207 3.16 15.68 -3.97
CA VAL A 207 2.97 17.14 -3.89
C VAL A 207 3.42 17.81 -5.19
N GLN A 208 4.60 17.45 -5.72
CA GLN A 208 5.10 17.99 -6.99
C GLN A 208 4.17 17.66 -8.16
N MET A 209 3.64 16.43 -8.20
CA MET A 209 2.64 16.02 -9.20
C MET A 209 1.33 16.81 -9.07
N ALA A 210 0.86 17.03 -7.85
CA ALA A 210 -0.37 17.80 -7.63
C ALA A 210 -0.18 19.28 -8.02
N ALA A 211 1.01 19.84 -7.76
CA ALA A 211 1.36 21.21 -8.11
C ALA A 211 1.43 21.39 -9.63
N SER A 212 2.06 20.47 -10.34
CA SER A 212 2.15 20.52 -11.81
C SER A 212 0.79 20.43 -12.48
N TRP A 213 -0.15 19.62 -11.97
CA TRP A 213 -1.50 19.51 -12.53
C TRP A 213 -2.40 20.70 -12.21
N SER A 214 -2.13 21.41 -11.12
CA SER A 214 -2.89 22.58 -10.69
C SER A 214 -2.29 23.90 -11.15
N ASN A 215 -1.17 23.87 -11.90
CA ASN A 215 -0.35 25.05 -12.22
C ASN A 215 -0.04 25.89 -10.98
N THR A 216 0.19 25.24 -9.83
CA THR A 216 0.56 25.91 -8.59
C THR A 216 2.07 25.97 -8.49
N ASP A 217 2.63 27.17 -8.38
CA ASP A 217 4.06 27.33 -8.14
C ASP A 217 4.39 26.96 -6.69
N LEU A 218 5.21 25.93 -6.52
CA LEU A 218 5.75 25.58 -5.21
C LEU A 218 6.92 26.53 -4.87
N PRO A 219 7.06 26.93 -3.60
CA PRO A 219 8.14 27.81 -3.18
C PRO A 219 9.49 27.15 -3.48
N SER A 220 10.28 27.71 -4.40
CA SER A 220 11.55 27.11 -4.83
C SER A 220 12.55 27.05 -3.68
N VAL A 221 12.60 28.13 -2.89
CA VAL A 221 13.35 28.25 -1.65
C VAL A 221 12.44 28.94 -0.64
N THR A 222 12.38 28.45 0.59
CA THR A 222 11.68 29.15 1.66
C THR A 222 12.46 30.40 2.05
N GLU A 223 11.83 31.56 1.93
CA GLU A 223 12.46 32.88 2.21
C GLU A 223 13.00 32.98 3.65
N THR A 224 12.48 32.15 4.57
CA THR A 224 12.86 32.13 5.99
C THR A 224 14.16 31.38 6.28
N ASP A 225 14.45 30.28 5.56
CA ASP A 225 15.55 29.35 5.92
C ASP A 225 16.54 29.07 4.78
N GLY A 226 16.30 29.57 3.57
CA GLY A 226 17.17 29.30 2.41
C GLY A 226 17.15 27.85 1.92
N LYS A 227 16.21 27.03 2.38
CA LYS A 227 16.07 25.61 2.01
C LYS A 227 15.01 25.41 0.93
N TYR A 228 15.23 24.44 0.04
CA TYR A 228 14.19 24.01 -0.91
C TYR A 228 13.00 23.38 -0.17
N TRP A 229 11.80 23.52 -0.72
CA TRP A 229 10.57 23.03 -0.08
C TRP A 229 10.58 21.51 0.18
N PHE A 230 11.23 20.73 -0.68
CA PHE A 230 11.29 19.27 -0.53
C PHE A 230 12.20 18.83 0.64
N ASN A 231 13.10 19.69 1.12
CA ASN A 231 13.94 19.40 2.30
C ASN A 231 13.14 19.34 3.61
N TYR A 232 11.90 19.84 3.63
CA TYR A 232 10.98 19.66 4.76
C TYR A 232 10.44 18.23 4.87
N PHE A 233 10.50 17.46 3.79
CA PHE A 233 10.17 16.03 3.80
C PHE A 233 11.41 15.21 4.17
N ASP A 234 12.54 15.52 3.53
CA ASP A 234 13.81 14.84 3.77
C ASP A 234 14.99 15.78 3.49
N PRO A 235 15.84 16.07 4.49
CA PRO A 235 16.99 16.95 4.31
C PRO A 235 17.98 16.47 3.25
N SER A 236 18.06 15.17 2.96
CA SER A 236 18.99 14.60 1.98
C SER A 236 18.46 14.61 0.54
N MET A 237 17.24 15.10 0.30
CA MET A 237 16.63 15.06 -1.02
C MET A 237 17.28 16.09 -1.96
N THR A 238 17.52 15.70 -3.21
CA THR A 238 18.03 16.59 -4.27
C THR A 238 16.96 16.81 -5.35
N PRO A 239 17.05 17.90 -6.14
CA PRO A 239 16.13 18.14 -7.26
C PRO A 239 16.11 16.99 -8.27
N GLU A 240 17.25 16.37 -8.55
CA GLU A 240 17.37 15.26 -9.51
C GLU A 240 16.66 14.01 -9.00
N LEU A 241 16.82 13.71 -7.71
CA LEU A 241 16.14 12.60 -7.05
C LEU A 241 14.62 12.79 -7.08
N LEU A 242 14.14 14.00 -6.75
CA LEU A 242 12.72 14.32 -6.78
C LEU A 242 12.16 14.20 -8.20
N LYS A 243 12.85 14.76 -9.20
CA LYS A 243 12.43 14.68 -10.60
C LYS A 243 12.33 13.24 -11.08
N ALA A 244 13.36 12.42 -10.81
CA ALA A 244 13.35 11.01 -11.16
C ALA A 244 12.19 10.26 -10.50
N ALA A 245 11.92 10.52 -9.22
CA ALA A 245 10.80 9.91 -8.49
C ALA A 245 9.43 10.32 -9.07
N VAL A 246 9.27 11.59 -9.45
CA VAL A 246 8.03 12.09 -10.08
C VAL A 246 7.82 11.46 -11.44
N ASP A 247 8.86 11.43 -12.28
CA ASP A 247 8.79 10.85 -13.62
C ASP A 247 8.44 9.35 -13.53
N GLU A 248 9.04 8.62 -12.59
CA GLU A 248 8.74 7.20 -12.33
C GLU A 248 7.29 7.00 -11.84
N CYS A 249 6.82 7.82 -10.88
CA CYS A 249 5.45 7.75 -10.39
C CYS A 249 4.41 8.03 -11.48
N ILE A 250 4.67 9.02 -12.34
CA ILE A 250 3.80 9.35 -13.48
C ILE A 250 3.80 8.19 -14.48
N ALA A 251 4.98 7.65 -14.83
CA ALA A 251 5.10 6.54 -15.77
C ALA A 251 4.37 5.27 -15.30
N GLU A 252 4.38 4.98 -14.00
CA GLU A 252 3.62 3.86 -13.45
C GLU A 252 2.12 4.14 -13.44
N LEU A 253 1.70 5.35 -13.08
CA LEU A 253 0.28 5.71 -13.08
C LEU A 253 -0.31 5.78 -14.49
N THR A 254 0.44 6.12 -15.54
CA THR A 254 -0.06 6.15 -16.92
C THR A 254 -0.34 4.75 -17.47
N LYS A 255 0.39 3.73 -16.99
CA LYS A 255 0.13 2.32 -17.33
C LYS A 255 -1.16 1.77 -16.72
N VAL A 256 -1.68 2.41 -15.67
CA VAL A 256 -2.88 1.94 -14.96
C VAL A 256 -4.16 2.31 -15.72
N PRO A 257 -5.05 1.34 -16.01
CA PRO A 257 -6.34 1.60 -16.65
C PRO A 257 -7.18 2.65 -15.92
N PRO A 258 -7.94 3.49 -16.64
CA PRO A 258 -8.74 4.56 -16.02
C PRO A 258 -9.84 4.02 -15.10
N GLU A 259 -10.39 2.84 -15.38
CA GLU A 259 -11.43 2.21 -14.54
C GLU A 259 -10.92 1.87 -13.14
N GLU A 260 -9.68 1.40 -13.01
CA GLU A 260 -9.09 1.09 -11.70
C GLU A 260 -8.90 2.35 -10.84
N LYS A 261 -8.51 3.46 -11.49
CA LYS A 261 -8.41 4.78 -10.83
C LYS A 261 -9.78 5.26 -10.33
N LYS A 262 -10.84 5.07 -11.13
CA LYS A 262 -12.23 5.40 -10.72
C LYS A 262 -12.65 4.55 -9.52
N THR A 263 -12.34 3.26 -9.52
CA THR A 263 -12.67 2.36 -8.40
C THR A 263 -12.00 2.82 -7.09
N VAL A 264 -10.71 3.15 -7.12
CA VAL A 264 -10.02 3.68 -5.91
C VAL A 264 -10.68 4.97 -5.43
N LYS A 265 -11.02 5.88 -6.34
CA LYS A 265 -11.71 7.14 -6.00
C LYS A 265 -13.07 6.89 -5.34
N LEU A 266 -13.83 5.90 -5.81
CA LEU A 266 -15.12 5.57 -5.23
C LEU A 266 -14.97 4.97 -3.84
N LEU A 267 -14.02 4.04 -3.65
CA LEU A 267 -13.81 3.35 -2.37
C LEU A 267 -13.22 4.25 -1.27
N THR A 268 -12.50 5.30 -1.65
CA THR A 268 -11.78 6.20 -0.71
C THR A 268 -12.55 7.48 -0.40
N LYS A 269 -13.65 7.75 -1.11
CA LYS A 269 -14.58 8.85 -0.81
C LYS A 269 -15.63 8.50 0.26
N VAL A 270 -15.76 7.22 0.59
CA VAL A 270 -16.79 6.69 1.50
C VAL A 270 -16.35 6.72 2.97
N SER A 271 -15.13 7.18 3.25
CA SER A 271 -14.54 7.31 4.58
C SER A 271 -14.45 8.75 5.06
#